data_AF-A0A1B7TAX8-F1
#
_entry.id   AF-A0A1B7TAX8-F1
#
_cell.length_a   1.000
_cell.length_b   1.000
_cell.length_c   1.000
_cell.angle_alpha   90.00
_cell.angle_beta   90.00
_cell.angle_gamma   90.00
#
_symmetry.space_group_name_H-M   'P 1'
#
loop_
_entity.id
_entity.type
_entity.pdbx_description
1 polymer ?
#
loop_
_entity_poly.entity_id
_entity_poly.type
_entity_poly.pdbx_seq_one_letter_code
_entity_poly.pdbx_strand_id
1 'polypeptide(L)'
;MFSLFSGIKSTSLILKSQSSCLNTSKQLLKNTSLQLRNNSTSNKKYKVKTRRSLFNRLKIVPLGPVKPKIPNTEVEQPSFAIMTKRSGVAHGNAGWSRKQLMDKRGFHEPNKIMKRYIKSHVHNKAMRKLINW
;
A
#
# COMPACT_ATOMS: atom_id res chain seq x y z
N MET A 1 -27.81 -48.94 -66.27
CA MET A 1 -27.92 -49.15 -64.80
C MET A 1 -26.51 -49.36 -64.26
N PHE A 2 -25.93 -48.44 -63.49
CA PHE A 2 -25.00 -48.71 -62.38
C PHE A 2 -24.65 -47.42 -61.61
N SER A 3 -24.80 -47.53 -60.27
CA SER A 3 -24.20 -46.79 -59.14
C SER A 3 -24.33 -45.26 -59.01
N LEU A 4 -25.27 -44.84 -58.14
CA LEU A 4 -25.26 -43.54 -57.44
C LEU A 4 -25.44 -43.78 -55.92
N PHE A 5 -24.52 -44.52 -55.30
CA PHE A 5 -24.47 -44.66 -53.83
C PHE A 5 -23.02 -44.66 -53.34
N SER A 6 -22.40 -43.49 -53.25
CA SER A 6 -21.12 -43.35 -52.54
C SER A 6 -20.95 -42.05 -51.73
N GLY A 7 -21.91 -41.12 -51.77
CA GLY A 7 -21.73 -39.77 -51.19
C GLY A 7 -22.13 -39.57 -49.72
N ILE A 8 -22.90 -40.47 -49.11
CA ILE A 8 -23.61 -40.16 -47.84
C ILE A 8 -22.78 -40.48 -46.59
N LYS A 9 -21.78 -41.39 -46.66
CA LYS A 9 -20.97 -41.74 -45.49
C LYS A 9 -19.91 -40.69 -45.12
N SER A 10 -19.38 -39.94 -46.08
CA SER A 10 -18.32 -38.94 -45.84
C SER A 10 -18.79 -37.70 -45.07
N THR A 11 -20.01 -37.22 -45.33
CA THR A 11 -20.52 -35.99 -44.69
C THR A 11 -20.80 -36.19 -43.19
N SER A 12 -21.23 -37.39 -42.78
CA SER A 12 -21.46 -37.74 -41.37
C SER A 12 -20.17 -37.80 -40.53
N LEU A 13 -19.05 -38.23 -41.13
CA LEU A 13 -17.74 -38.27 -40.48
C LEU A 13 -17.13 -36.88 -40.37
N ILE A 14 -17.35 -36.02 -41.37
CA ILE A 14 -16.91 -34.62 -41.36
C ILE A 14 -17.68 -33.84 -40.28
N LEU A 15 -18.99 -34.03 -40.13
CA LEU A 15 -19.77 -33.38 -39.06
C LEU A 15 -19.36 -33.87 -37.65
N LYS A 16 -19.07 -35.16 -37.48
CA LYS A 16 -18.57 -35.73 -36.22
C LYS A 16 -17.17 -35.23 -35.87
N SER A 17 -16.30 -35.07 -36.86
CA SER A 17 -14.96 -34.49 -36.71
C SER A 17 -15.02 -32.99 -36.35
N GLN A 18 -15.93 -32.23 -36.97
CA GLN A 18 -16.08 -30.80 -36.66
C GLN A 18 -16.66 -30.58 -35.26
N SER A 19 -17.62 -31.39 -34.83
CA SER A 19 -18.19 -31.31 -33.49
C SER A 19 -17.22 -31.73 -32.38
N SER A 20 -16.34 -32.71 -32.61
CA SER A 20 -15.29 -33.07 -31.65
C SER A 20 -14.22 -31.97 -31.54
N CYS A 21 -13.81 -31.35 -32.64
CA CYS A 21 -12.91 -30.19 -32.66
C CYS A 21 -13.50 -28.94 -31.99
N LEU A 22 -14.81 -28.71 -32.12
CA LEU A 22 -15.51 -27.63 -31.43
C LEU A 22 -15.63 -27.88 -29.92
N ASN A 23 -15.76 -29.13 -29.51
CA ASN A 23 -15.82 -29.48 -28.08
C ASN A 23 -14.45 -29.38 -27.41
N THR A 24 -13.38 -29.82 -28.08
CA THR A 24 -12.00 -29.69 -27.57
C THR A 24 -11.56 -28.23 -27.51
N SER A 25 -11.89 -27.40 -28.50
CA SER A 25 -11.61 -25.95 -28.44
C SER A 25 -12.39 -25.23 -27.34
N LYS A 26 -13.68 -25.56 -27.14
CA LYS A 26 -14.46 -25.03 -26.00
C LYS A 26 -13.87 -25.46 -24.65
N GLN A 27 -13.35 -26.67 -24.55
CA GLN A 27 -12.74 -27.18 -23.32
C GLN A 27 -11.36 -26.55 -23.09
N LEU A 28 -10.57 -26.32 -24.14
CA LEU A 28 -9.32 -25.58 -24.11
C LEU A 28 -9.55 -24.14 -23.65
N LEU A 29 -10.57 -23.45 -24.19
CA LEU A 29 -10.95 -22.09 -23.79
C LEU A 29 -11.43 -21.99 -22.33
N LYS A 30 -12.14 -23.02 -21.84
CA LYS A 30 -12.50 -23.12 -20.41
C LYS A 30 -11.27 -23.32 -19.53
N ASN A 31 -10.32 -24.15 -19.95
CA ASN A 31 -9.11 -24.42 -19.20
C ASN A 31 -8.14 -23.22 -19.19
N THR A 32 -8.01 -22.50 -20.31
CA THR A 32 -7.21 -21.27 -20.39
C THR A 32 -7.84 -20.14 -19.60
N SER A 33 -9.16 -19.96 -19.65
CA SER A 33 -9.84 -18.95 -18.82
C SER A 33 -9.75 -19.25 -17.32
N LEU A 34 -9.81 -20.51 -16.91
CA LEU A 34 -9.56 -20.93 -15.53
C LEU A 34 -8.09 -20.74 -15.11
N GLN A 35 -7.13 -21.03 -16.00
CA GLN A 35 -5.71 -20.73 -15.75
C GLN A 35 -5.45 -19.22 -15.65
N LEU A 36 -6.06 -18.40 -16.49
CA LEU A 36 -5.96 -16.94 -16.41
C LEU A 36 -6.62 -16.40 -15.13
N ARG A 37 -7.72 -17.00 -14.66
CA ARG A 37 -8.39 -16.63 -13.40
C ARG A 37 -7.54 -17.03 -12.17
N ASN A 38 -6.87 -18.17 -12.20
CA ASN A 38 -5.97 -18.62 -11.13
C ASN A 38 -4.61 -17.90 -11.14
N ASN A 39 -4.13 -17.45 -12.31
CA ASN A 39 -2.91 -16.66 -12.46
C ASN A 39 -3.15 -15.15 -12.36
N SER A 40 -4.40 -14.70 -12.38
CA SER A 40 -4.77 -13.39 -11.86
C SER A 40 -4.60 -13.40 -10.34
N THR A 41 -3.34 -13.37 -9.92
CA THR A 41 -2.94 -12.96 -8.59
C THR A 41 -3.82 -11.79 -8.22
N SER A 42 -4.66 -12.01 -7.20
CA SER A 42 -5.61 -11.08 -6.62
C SER A 42 -5.26 -9.64 -6.99
N ASN A 43 -6.16 -8.94 -7.68
CA ASN A 43 -6.09 -7.51 -7.97
C ASN A 43 -6.03 -6.75 -6.62
N LYS A 44 -4.88 -6.84 -5.95
CA LYS A 44 -4.58 -6.26 -4.66
C LYS A 44 -4.48 -4.79 -4.97
N LYS A 45 -5.58 -4.07 -4.78
CA LYS A 45 -5.60 -2.61 -4.73
C LYS A 45 -4.31 -2.18 -4.02
N TYR A 46 -3.41 -1.52 -4.75
CA TYR A 46 -2.11 -1.09 -4.25
C TYR A 46 -2.35 -0.08 -3.12
N LYS A 47 -2.55 -0.56 -1.89
CA LYS A 47 -2.67 0.29 -0.72
C LYS A 47 -1.27 0.84 -0.45
N VAL A 48 -1.10 2.14 -0.60
CA VAL A 48 0.17 2.80 -0.28
C VAL A 48 0.49 2.54 1.19
N LYS A 49 1.56 1.77 1.42
CA LYS A 49 1.97 1.39 2.77
C LYS A 49 2.75 2.54 3.40
N THR A 50 2.49 2.78 4.68
CA THR A 50 3.30 3.74 5.44
C THR A 50 4.73 3.21 5.56
N ARG A 51 5.71 4.07 5.30
CA ARG A 51 7.13 3.70 5.35
C ARG A 51 7.58 3.50 6.80
N ARG A 52 7.60 2.24 7.26
CA ARG A 52 7.96 1.87 8.65
C ARG A 52 9.30 2.43 9.12
N SER A 53 10.30 2.48 8.24
CA SER A 53 11.62 3.01 8.58
C SER A 53 11.60 4.49 8.96
N LEU A 54 10.68 5.28 8.38
CA LEU A 54 10.47 6.66 8.80
C LEU A 54 9.82 6.68 10.18
N PHE A 55 8.75 5.91 10.37
CA PHE A 55 8.00 5.88 11.62
C PHE A 55 8.86 5.49 12.83
N ASN A 56 9.79 4.53 12.66
CA ASN A 56 10.71 4.12 13.72
C ASN A 56 11.67 5.22 14.18
N ARG A 57 11.87 6.28 13.38
CA ARG A 57 12.72 7.43 13.70
C ARG A 57 11.95 8.58 14.34
N LEU A 58 10.62 8.52 14.31
CA LEU A 58 9.74 9.53 14.86
C LEU A 58 9.29 9.14 16.26
N LYS A 59 9.18 10.13 17.14
CA LYS A 59 8.48 9.98 18.41
C LYS A 59 7.20 10.80 18.35
N ILE A 60 6.08 10.15 18.61
CA ILE A 60 4.78 10.81 18.68
C ILE A 60 4.52 11.12 20.15
N VAL A 61 4.31 12.39 20.46
CA VAL A 61 4.18 12.89 21.83
C VAL A 61 2.83 13.59 21.98
N PRO A 62 2.03 13.26 23.00
CA PRO A 62 0.79 13.99 23.27
C PRO A 62 1.11 15.43 23.68
N LEU A 63 0.39 16.42 23.13
CA LEU A 63 0.58 17.84 23.42
C LEU A 63 -0.12 18.31 24.71
N GLY A 64 -0.59 17.39 25.55
CA GLY A 64 -1.38 17.72 26.73
C GLY A 64 -2.80 18.18 26.38
N PRO A 65 -3.62 18.50 27.40
CA PRO A 65 -4.98 18.97 27.19
C PRO A 65 -4.95 20.35 26.50
N VAL A 66 -5.55 20.42 25.31
CA VAL A 66 -5.75 21.70 24.62
C VAL A 66 -6.91 22.40 25.32
N LYS A 67 -6.71 23.65 25.77
CA LYS A 67 -7.81 24.45 26.33
C LYS A 67 -8.91 24.55 25.27
N PRO A 68 -10.18 24.25 25.61
CA PRO A 68 -11.26 24.35 24.65
C PRO A 68 -11.36 25.80 24.17
N LYS A 69 -11.44 26.00 22.85
CA LYS A 69 -11.63 27.34 22.26
C LYS A 69 -12.95 27.99 22.68
N ILE A 70 -13.92 27.18 23.10
CA ILE A 70 -15.26 27.61 23.48
C ILE A 70 -15.53 27.06 24.89
N PRO A 71 -15.91 27.89 25.86
CA PRO A 71 -16.25 27.42 27.20
C PRO A 71 -17.41 26.41 27.13
N ASN A 72 -17.33 25.31 27.89
CA ASN A 72 -18.30 24.20 27.96
C ASN A 72 -18.40 23.26 26.75
N THR A 73 -17.44 23.27 25.82
CA THR A 73 -17.38 22.28 24.74
C THR A 73 -16.55 21.07 25.16
N GLU A 74 -16.93 19.88 24.67
CA GLU A 74 -16.17 18.63 24.85
C GLU A 74 -14.68 18.86 24.57
N VAL A 75 -13.83 18.30 25.44
CA VAL A 75 -12.36 18.42 25.35
C VAL A 75 -11.91 17.92 23.98
N GLU A 76 -11.26 18.80 23.20
CA GLU A 76 -10.71 18.44 21.89
C GLU A 76 -9.81 17.20 22.00
N GLN A 77 -9.87 16.31 21.00
CA GLN A 77 -9.00 15.14 20.96
C GLN A 77 -7.53 15.53 21.19
N PRO A 78 -6.78 14.78 22.01
CA PRO A 78 -5.39 15.10 22.31
C PRO A 78 -4.61 15.18 21.00
N SER A 79 -4.12 16.38 20.72
CA SER A 79 -3.27 16.63 19.55
C SER A 79 -1.91 15.99 19.81
N PHE A 80 -1.37 15.27 18.84
CA PHE A 80 -0.04 14.69 18.94
C PHE A 80 0.96 15.51 18.13
N ALA A 81 2.13 15.78 18.69
CA ALA A 81 3.28 16.32 17.97
C ALA A 81 4.19 15.19 17.50
N ILE A 82 4.82 15.42 16.35
CA ILE A 82 5.95 14.60 15.91
C ILE A 82 7.23 15.25 16.43
N MET A 83 8.10 14.43 17.01
CA MET A 83 9.45 14.82 17.37
C MET A 83 10.48 13.89 16.72
N THR A 84 11.66 14.43 16.42
CA THR A 84 12.79 13.70 15.82
C THR A 84 14.08 13.96 16.58
N LYS A 85 15.01 13.00 16.52
CA LYS A 85 16.38 13.22 17.02
C LYS A 85 17.21 13.95 15.96
N ARG A 86 18.18 14.76 16.40
CA ARG A 86 19.19 15.33 15.50
C ARG A 86 20.17 14.26 15.04
N SER A 87 20.64 14.39 13.80
CA SER A 87 21.70 13.55 13.25
C SER A 87 23.07 13.92 13.81
N GLY A 88 24.03 13.00 13.71
CA GLY A 88 25.43 13.26 14.06
C GLY A 88 25.72 13.36 15.55
N VAL A 89 24.81 12.89 16.43
CA VAL A 89 25.00 12.90 17.90
C VAL A 89 25.53 11.56 18.41
N ALA A 90 25.53 10.51 17.59
CA ALA A 90 25.94 9.17 18.00
C ALA A 90 27.46 8.96 18.04
N HIS A 91 28.21 9.62 17.15
CA HIS A 91 29.65 9.47 16.98
C HIS A 91 30.26 10.78 16.44
N GLY A 92 31.58 10.96 16.60
CA GLY A 92 32.29 12.14 16.07
C GLY A 92 32.16 13.40 16.94
N ASN A 93 31.82 13.26 18.22
CA ASN A 93 31.54 14.40 19.12
C ASN A 93 32.75 14.88 19.93
N ALA A 94 33.95 14.31 19.71
CA ALA A 94 35.12 14.56 20.56
C ALA A 94 35.55 16.05 20.59
N GLY A 95 35.32 16.78 19.50
CA GLY A 95 35.59 18.22 19.41
C GLY A 95 34.42 19.13 19.77
N TRP A 96 33.29 18.59 20.23
CA TRP A 96 32.11 19.40 20.55
C TRP A 96 32.13 19.85 22.01
N SER A 97 31.72 21.09 22.24
CA SER A 97 31.55 21.57 23.62
C SER A 97 30.39 20.84 24.30
N ARG A 98 30.46 20.71 25.63
CA ARG A 98 29.38 20.09 26.43
C ARG A 98 28.02 20.74 26.13
N LYS A 99 27.99 22.07 25.97
CA LYS A 99 26.78 22.81 25.62
C LYS A 99 26.20 22.38 24.27
N GLN A 100 27.02 22.34 23.22
CA GLN A 100 26.58 21.89 21.89
C GLN A 100 26.04 20.45 21.91
N LEU A 101 26.69 19.58 22.68
CA LEU A 101 26.25 18.20 22.85
C LEU A 101 24.88 18.12 23.53
N MET A 102 24.65 18.90 24.59
CA MET A 102 23.35 18.96 25.28
C MET A 102 22.27 19.55 24.37
N ASP A 103 22.56 20.64 23.67
CA ASP A 103 21.60 21.28 22.76
C ASP A 103 21.17 20.36 21.62
N LYS A 104 22.05 19.45 21.19
CA LYS A 104 21.75 18.46 20.15
C LYS A 104 21.21 17.13 20.68
N ARG A 105 21.41 16.83 21.95
CA ARG A 105 20.85 15.65 22.62
C ARG A 105 19.39 15.92 22.96
N GLY A 106 18.50 15.19 22.33
CA GLY A 106 17.08 15.26 22.65
C GLY A 106 16.18 14.98 21.47
N PHE A 107 14.90 15.15 21.73
CA PHE A 107 13.87 15.18 20.71
C PHE A 107 13.55 16.64 20.41
N HIS A 108 13.41 16.97 19.13
CA HIS A 108 13.06 18.30 18.68
C HIS A 108 11.92 18.23 17.68
N GLU A 109 11.19 19.32 17.54
CA GLU A 109 10.18 19.42 16.50
C GLU A 109 10.85 19.50 15.11
N PRO A 110 10.42 18.69 14.14
CA PRO A 110 10.96 18.75 12.79
C PRO A 110 10.61 20.07 12.11
N ASN A 111 11.51 20.55 11.24
CA ASN A 111 11.24 21.73 10.43
C ASN A 111 10.05 21.50 9.45
N LYS A 112 9.51 22.59 8.90
CA LYS A 112 8.35 22.56 8.00
C LYS A 112 8.54 21.62 6.80
N ILE A 113 9.75 21.54 6.25
CA ILE A 113 10.08 20.68 5.10
C ILE A 113 10.01 19.20 5.50
N MET A 114 10.64 18.84 6.62
CA MET A 114 10.62 17.48 7.15
C MET A 114 9.20 17.06 7.55
N LYS A 115 8.41 17.96 8.13
CA LYS A 115 6.98 17.72 8.40
C LYS A 115 6.20 17.39 7.12
N ARG A 116 6.40 18.15 6.04
CA ARG A 116 5.77 17.88 4.73
C ARG A 116 6.20 16.51 4.19
N TYR A 117 7.49 16.17 4.30
CA TYR A 117 8.01 14.88 3.89
C TYR A 117 7.39 13.72 4.70
N ILE A 118 7.30 13.85 6.02
CA ILE A 118 6.67 12.83 6.85
C ILE A 118 5.17 12.69 6.50
N LYS A 119 4.46 13.82 6.30
CA LYS A 119 3.04 13.84 5.94
C LYS A 119 2.76 13.09 4.63
N SER A 120 3.64 13.20 3.65
CA SER A 120 3.47 12.50 2.36
C SER A 120 3.65 10.99 2.48
N HIS A 121 4.39 10.49 3.48
CA HIS A 121 4.69 9.07 3.67
C HIS A 121 3.86 8.37 4.75
N VAL A 122 3.11 9.11 5.57
CA VAL A 122 2.10 8.57 6.48
C VAL A 122 0.81 8.42 5.70
N HIS A 123 0.32 7.21 5.45
CA HIS A 123 -0.91 6.98 4.67
C HIS A 123 -2.10 6.56 5.54
N ASN A 124 -1.87 6.27 6.82
CA ASN A 124 -2.94 5.95 7.76
C ASN A 124 -3.77 7.20 8.08
N LYS A 125 -5.08 7.17 7.73
CA LYS A 125 -6.02 8.27 7.93
C LYS A 125 -6.19 8.65 9.40
N ALA A 126 -6.18 7.68 10.32
CA ALA A 126 -6.28 7.94 11.76
C ALA A 126 -5.05 8.72 12.25
N MET A 127 -3.84 8.28 11.88
CA MET A 127 -2.60 8.95 12.26
C MET A 127 -2.51 10.37 11.71
N ARG A 128 -2.97 10.61 10.48
CA ARG A 128 -2.98 11.97 9.90
C ARG A 128 -3.87 12.94 10.66
N LYS A 129 -4.99 12.47 11.22
CA LYS A 129 -5.93 13.31 12.00
C LYS A 129 -5.42 13.61 13.41
N LEU A 130 -4.72 12.65 14.01
CA LEU A 130 -4.21 12.77 15.37
C LEU A 130 -3.00 13.71 15.49
N ILE A 131 -2.25 13.91 14.40
CA ILE A 131 -1.01 14.69 14.42
C ILE A 131 -1.27 16.15 14.04
N ASN A 132 -0.72 17.08 14.82
CA ASN A 132 -0.61 18.50 14.46
C ASN A 132 0.51 18.69 13.42
N TRP A 133 0.17 19.15 12.21
CA TRP A 133 1.11 19.29 11.09
C TRP A 133 1.57 20.73 10.89
#